data_AF-A0A929UL89-F1
#
_entry.id   AF-A0A929UL89-F1
#
_cell.length_a   1.000
_cell.length_b   1.000
_cell.length_c   1.000
_cell.angle_alpha   90.00
_cell.angle_beta   90.00
_cell.angle_gamma   90.00
#
_symmetry.space_group_name_H-M   'P 1'
#
loop_
_entity.id
_entity.type
_entity.pdbx_description
1 polymer ?
#
loop_
_entity_poly.entity_id
_entity_poly.type
_entity_poly.pdbx_seq_one_letter_code
_entity_poly.pdbx_strand_id
1 'polypeptide(L)'
;MKLYRRENYLKKIRGFYHDTGIIKVITGVRRCGKSCLMETAADEIRESGVLKENIIYLNLDKRGYRNIKTPDQLDALIESGSTAEGIK
;
A
#
# COMPACT_ATOMS: atom_id res chain seq x y z
N MET A 1 10.92 6.16 -14.05
CA MET A 1 11.31 4.73 -14.01
C MET A 1 10.07 3.91 -14.33
N LYS A 2 10.13 2.99 -15.28
CA LYS A 2 8.96 2.18 -15.67
C LYS A 2 8.89 0.93 -14.78
N LEU A 3 7.78 0.73 -14.07
CA LEU A 3 7.52 -0.50 -13.33
C LEU A 3 7.13 -1.61 -14.31
N TYR A 4 7.66 -2.81 -14.11
CA TYR A 4 7.32 -3.98 -14.92
C TYR A 4 6.36 -4.88 -14.15
N ARG A 5 5.22 -5.22 -14.77
CA ARG A 5 4.18 -6.03 -14.13
C ARG A 5 4.64 -7.48 -13.99
N ARG A 6 4.70 -7.95 -12.75
CA ARG A 6 5.04 -9.34 -12.42
C ARG A 6 3.76 -10.18 -12.33
N GLU A 7 3.22 -10.54 -13.48
CA GLU A 7 1.92 -11.18 -13.64
C GLU A 7 1.68 -12.38 -12.70
N ASN A 8 2.68 -13.27 -12.58
CA ASN A 8 2.58 -14.46 -11.71
C ASN A 8 2.37 -14.13 -10.22
N TYR A 9 2.83 -12.97 -9.76
CA TYR A 9 2.64 -12.51 -8.38
C TYR A 9 1.34 -11.70 -8.26
N LEU A 10 1.07 -10.83 -9.23
CA LEU A 10 -0.15 -10.01 -9.27
C LEU A 10 -1.40 -10.89 -9.31
N LYS A 11 -1.42 -11.94 -10.14
CA LYS A 11 -2.54 -12.89 -10.23
C LYS A 11 -2.90 -13.54 -8.89
N LYS A 12 -1.94 -13.71 -7.98
CA LYS A 12 -2.18 -14.27 -6.64
C LYS A 12 -2.84 -13.28 -5.69
N ILE A 13 -2.65 -11.97 -5.89
CA ILE A 13 -3.17 -10.92 -5.00
C ILE A 13 -4.42 -10.23 -5.53
N ARG A 14 -4.66 -10.23 -6.85
CA ARG A 14 -5.83 -9.58 -7.48
C ARG A 14 -7.17 -9.99 -6.90
N GLY A 15 -7.33 -11.27 -6.55
CA GLY A 15 -8.56 -11.78 -5.95
C GLY A 15 -8.95 -11.10 -4.65
N PHE A 16 -7.98 -10.47 -3.97
CA PHE A 16 -8.17 -9.86 -2.64
C PHE A 16 -8.22 -8.33 -2.69
N TYR A 17 -8.20 -7.70 -3.88
CA TYR A 17 -8.16 -6.23 -3.99
C TYR A 17 -9.41 -5.55 -3.40
N HIS A 18 -10.57 -6.19 -3.52
CA HIS A 18 -11.85 -5.65 -3.06
C HIS A 18 -12.27 -6.18 -1.67
N ASP A 19 -11.45 -7.02 -1.05
CA ASP A 19 -11.76 -7.58 0.26
C ASP A 19 -11.49 -6.55 1.35
N THR A 20 -12.56 -6.03 1.95
CA THR A 20 -12.51 -5.14 3.11
C THR A 20 -12.22 -5.93 4.38
N GLY A 21 -11.46 -5.35 5.32
CA GLY A 21 -11.17 -5.97 6.62
C GLY A 21 -10.07 -7.04 6.62
N ILE A 22 -9.43 -7.31 5.48
CA ILE A 22 -8.31 -8.25 5.37
C ILE A 22 -6.99 -7.50 5.20
N ILE A 23 -6.00 -7.82 6.04
CA ILE A 23 -4.61 -7.35 5.92
C ILE A 23 -3.82 -8.30 5.01
N LYS A 24 -3.20 -7.76 3.95
CA LYS A 24 -2.39 -8.53 3.00
C LYS A 24 -0.92 -8.24 3.26
N VAL A 25 -0.15 -9.27 3.62
CA VAL A 25 1.28 -9.14 3.95
C VAL A 25 2.13 -9.76 2.83
N ILE A 26 2.99 -8.95 2.21
CA ILE A 26 3.96 -9.42 1.19
C ILE A 26 5.33 -9.60 1.85
N THR A 27 5.78 -10.84 1.97
CA THR A 27 7.08 -11.20 2.58
C THR A 27 8.14 -11.55 1.53
N GLY A 28 9.40 -11.61 1.95
CA GLY A 28 10.52 -12.03 1.10
C GLY A 28 11.82 -11.27 1.37
N VAL A 29 12.92 -11.75 0.78
CA VAL A 29 14.27 -11.22 1.03
C VAL A 29 14.45 -9.75 0.62
N ARG A 30 15.43 -9.06 1.20
CA ARG A 30 15.78 -7.68 0.83
C ARG A 30 16.09 -7.60 -0.68
N ARG A 31 15.65 -6.51 -1.34
CA ARG A 31 15.82 -6.26 -2.79
C ARG A 31 15.07 -7.20 -3.76
N CYS A 32 14.16 -8.07 -3.31
CA CYS A 32 13.35 -8.90 -4.22
C CYS A 32 12.19 -8.16 -4.95
N GLY A 33 12.05 -6.85 -4.75
CA GLY A 33 11.06 -6.02 -5.44
C GLY A 33 9.68 -5.95 -4.80
N LYS A 34 9.55 -6.15 -3.48
CA LYS A 34 8.26 -6.04 -2.77
C LYS A 34 7.59 -4.68 -2.92
N SER A 35 8.33 -3.58 -2.70
CA SER A 35 7.80 -2.22 -2.87
C SER A 35 7.34 -1.97 -4.30
N CYS A 36 8.08 -2.48 -5.30
CA CYS A 36 7.68 -2.44 -6.71
C CYS A 36 6.39 -3.24 -6.98
N LEU A 37 6.23 -4.42 -6.36
CA LEU A 37 4.99 -5.19 -6.46
C LEU A 37 3.81 -4.45 -5.81
N MET A 38 4.00 -3.83 -4.65
CA MET A 38 2.97 -3.02 -3.99
C MET A 38 2.57 -1.80 -4.82
N GLU A 39 3.55 -1.09 -5.40
CA GLU A 39 3.29 0.04 -6.30
C GLU A 39 2.52 -0.38 -7.55
N THR A 40 2.90 -1.52 -8.15
CA THR A 40 2.19 -2.06 -9.31
C THR A 40 0.75 -2.46 -8.96
N ALA A 41 0.52 -3.05 -7.79
CA ALA A 41 -0.84 -3.37 -7.32
C ALA A 41 -1.66 -2.10 -7.10
N ALA A 42 -1.07 -1.06 -6.52
CA ALA A 42 -1.72 0.24 -6.38
C ALA A 42 -2.04 0.88 -7.74
N ASP A 43 -1.18 0.72 -8.75
CA ASP A 43 -1.46 1.17 -10.11
C ASP A 43 -2.65 0.42 -10.73
N GLU A 44 -2.76 -0.90 -10.57
CA GLU A 44 -3.93 -1.66 -11.03
C GLU A 44 -5.24 -1.22 -10.36
N ILE A 45 -5.17 -0.89 -9.07
CA ILE A 45 -6.32 -0.36 -8.32
C ILE A 45 -6.71 1.04 -8.83
N ARG A 46 -5.75 1.88 -9.24
CA ARG A 46 -6.05 3.17 -9.88
C ARG A 46 -6.68 2.98 -11.25
N GLU A 47 -6.17 2.02 -12.03
CA GLU A 47 -6.69 1.69 -13.36
C GLU A 47 -8.12 1.14 -13.32
N SER A 48 -8.55 0.55 -12.20
CA SER A 48 -9.94 0.12 -12.00
C SER A 48 -10.90 1.26 -11.61
N GLY A 49 -10.40 2.50 -11.51
CA GLY A 49 -11.21 3.71 -11.27
C GLY A 49 -11.10 4.29 -9.86
N VAL A 50 -10.25 3.73 -8.99
CA VAL A 50 -10.02 4.31 -7.66
C VAL A 50 -9.14 5.55 -7.77
N LEU A 51 -9.63 6.67 -7.21
CA LEU A 51 -8.88 7.93 -7.17
C LEU A 51 -7.59 7.79 -6.37
N LYS A 52 -6.54 8.46 -6.82
CA LYS A 52 -5.21 8.43 -6.18
C LYS A 52 -5.26 8.90 -4.72
N GLU A 53 -6.12 9.85 -4.40
CA GLU A 53 -6.35 10.37 -3.05
C GLU A 53 -6.88 9.32 -2.06
N ASN A 54 -7.55 8.28 -2.58
CA ASN A 54 -8.04 7.15 -1.77
C ASN A 54 -6.97 6.08 -1.55
N ILE A 55 -5.72 6.29 -2.00
CA ILE A 55 -4.62 5.34 -1.86
C ILE A 55 -3.49 5.99 -1.08
N ILE A 56 -3.36 5.60 0.19
CA ILE A 56 -2.27 6.05 1.07
C ILE A 56 -1.05 5.14 0.87
N TYR A 57 0.09 5.73 0.50
CA TYR A 57 1.36 5.01 0.38
C TYR A 57 2.37 5.53 1.42
N LEU A 58 2.77 4.65 2.33
CA LEU A 58 3.71 4.97 3.42
C LEU A 58 4.99 4.15 3.29
N ASN A 59 6.09 4.79 2.89
CA ASN A 59 7.41 4.17 2.89
C ASN A 59 8.11 4.37 4.24
N LEU A 60 7.83 3.49 5.21
CA LEU A 60 8.36 3.57 6.58
C LEU A 60 9.90 3.51 6.68
N ASP A 61 10.62 3.09 5.63
CA ASP A 61 12.09 3.13 5.58
C ASP A 61 12.63 4.55 5.31
N LYS A 62 11.79 5.49 4.88
CA LYS A 62 12.19 6.87 4.61
C LYS A 62 12.63 7.56 5.90
N ARG A 63 13.71 8.38 5.81
CA ARG A 63 14.26 9.11 6.97
C ARG A 63 13.22 9.91 7.76
N GLY A 64 12.20 10.47 7.09
CA GLY A 64 11.13 11.24 7.72
C GLY A 64 10.23 10.43 8.65
N TYR A 65 10.18 9.10 8.52
CA TYR A 65 9.33 8.23 9.33
C TYR A 65 10.11 7.42 10.38
N ARG A 66 11.40 7.72 10.61
CA ARG A 66 12.23 7.04 11.64
C ARG A 66 11.66 7.12 13.06
N ASN A 67 10.81 8.11 13.32
CA ASN A 67 10.20 8.35 14.62
C ASN A 67 8.90 7.56 14.81
N ILE A 68 8.36 6.95 13.75
CA ILE A 68 7.15 6.13 13.81
C ILE A 68 7.54 4.73 14.30
N LYS A 69 7.29 4.47 15.58
CA LYS A 69 7.67 3.22 16.26
C LYS A 69 6.53 2.58 17.04
N THR A 70 5.40 3.28 17.19
CA THR A 70 4.24 2.83 17.95
C THR A 70 3.00 2.76 17.05
N PRO A 71 2.01 1.93 17.40
CA PRO A 71 0.73 1.90 16.69
C PRO A 71 0.08 3.29 16.61
N ASP A 72 -0.01 4.00 17.73
CA ASP A 72 -0.62 5.34 17.80
C ASP A 72 0.02 6.35 16.83
N GLN A 73 1.35 6.29 16.65
CA GLN A 73 2.05 7.14 15.69
C GLN A 73 1.76 6.76 14.24
N LEU A 74 1.57 5.47 13.96
CA LEU A 74 1.20 5.00 12.63
C LEU A 74 -0.25 5.40 12.32
N ASP A 75 -1.15 5.24 13.28
CA ASP A 75 -2.56 5.62 13.15
C ASP A 75 -2.70 7.12 12.90
N ALA A 76 -2.02 7.96 13.69
CA ALA A 76 -1.98 9.41 13.45
C ALA A 76 -1.41 9.78 12.07
N LEU A 77 -0.42 9.03 11.58
CA LEU A 77 0.13 9.24 10.24
C LEU A 77 -0.88 8.87 9.14
N ILE A 78 -1.61 7.77 9.31
CA ILE A 78 -2.67 7.34 8.39
C ILE A 78 -3.80 8.38 8.37
N GLU A 79 -4.26 8.84 9.54
CA GLU A 79 -5.29 9.87 9.67
C GLU A 79 -4.88 11.17 8.98
N SER A 80 -3.63 11.62 9.16
CA SER A 80 -3.12 12.83 8.50
C SER A 80 -3.09 12.75 6.96
N GLY A 81 -3.03 11.52 6.42
CA GLY A 81 -3.03 11.25 4.99
C GLY A 81 -4.40 10.86 4.42
N SER A 82 -5.40 10.69 5.28
CA SER A 82 -6.76 10.34 4.88
C SER A 82 -7.60 11.60 4.66
N THR A 83 -8.37 11.62 3.57
CA THR A 83 -9.42 12.63 3.36
C THR A 83 -10.81 12.09 3.72
N ALA A 84 -10.90 10.81 4.11
CA ALA A 84 -12.15 10.21 4.53
C ALA A 84 -12.50 10.66 5.95
N GLU A 85 -13.64 11.31 6.10
CA GLU A 85 -14.31 11.44 7.40
C GLU A 85 -14.73 10.02 7.80
N GLY A 86 -14.14 9.50 8.86
CA GLY A 86 -14.42 8.14 9.33
C GLY A 86 -15.93 7.96 9.54
N ILE A 87 -16.52 6.98 8.85
CA ILE A 87 -17.83 6.46 9.26
C ILE A 87 -17.57 5.70 10.56
N LYS A 88 -18.02 6.27 11.68
CA LYS A 88 -18.10 5.58 12.96
C LYS A 88 -18.93 4.30 12.85
#